data_AF-A0A957AQC7-F1
#
_entry.id   AF-A0A957AQC7-F1
#
_cell.length_a   1.000
_cell.length_b   1.000
_cell.length_c   1.000
_cell.angle_alpha   90.00
_cell.angle_beta   90.00
_cell.angle_gamma   90.00
#
_symmetry.space_group_name_H-M   'P 1'
#
loop_
_entity.id
_entity.type
_entity.pdbx_description
1 polymer ?
#
loop_
_entity_poly.entity_id
_entity_poly.type
_entity_poly.pdbx_seq_one_letter_code
_entity_poly.pdbx_strand_id
1 'polypeptide(L)'
;MNGHLWEYQASEPPRWFYRFDTYYRPLGPERGLLTAYRIWYQAEKGRKSTAVSAPTSWRDAADKWQWSERAEAWDVQQRLERIKEEDETRRKNRERRIALLNAVMARASDALLKLKADEAKWSDVLTAIRLAVQELRHEYGDDVTTVKVEAAELIPEWATAITRMESGQLEKVIENLSLVNSGET
;
A
#
# COMPACT_ATOMS: atom_id res chain seq x y z
N MET A 1 3.43 24.59 -19.32
CA MET A 1 4.05 24.47 -17.98
C MET A 1 2.92 24.18 -17.02
N ASN A 2 2.79 22.93 -16.57
CA ASN A 2 1.83 22.59 -15.52
C ASN A 2 2.53 22.88 -14.19
N GLY A 3 2.43 24.13 -13.74
CA GLY A 3 2.85 24.48 -12.38
C GLY A 3 1.77 23.99 -11.43
N HIS A 4 2.12 23.15 -10.46
CA HIS A 4 1.15 22.76 -9.45
C HIS A 4 0.79 23.97 -8.58
N LEU A 5 -0.46 24.05 -8.10
CA LEU A 5 -0.97 25.22 -7.36
C LEU A 5 -0.08 25.60 -6.16
N TRP A 6 0.52 24.60 -5.50
CA TRP A 6 1.39 24.77 -4.34
C TRP A 6 2.83 25.19 -4.63
N GLU A 7 3.25 25.25 -5.90
CA GLU A 7 4.62 25.60 -6.26
C GLU A 7 4.94 27.08 -6.08
N TYR A 8 6.22 27.43 -6.21
CA TYR A 8 6.72 28.80 -6.18
C TYR A 8 6.01 29.66 -7.24
N GLN A 9 5.42 30.78 -6.81
CA GLN A 9 4.83 31.73 -7.74
C GLN A 9 5.89 32.75 -8.18
N ALA A 10 5.96 33.08 -9.47
CA ALA A 10 7.01 33.95 -10.02
C ALA A 10 7.11 35.33 -9.32
N SER A 11 6.00 35.87 -8.82
CA SER A 11 5.97 37.13 -8.07
C SER A 11 6.17 36.98 -6.55
N GLU A 12 6.23 35.75 -6.03
CA GLU A 12 6.39 35.45 -4.60
C GLU A 12 7.85 35.66 -4.18
N PRO A 13 8.15 36.54 -3.20
CA PRO A 13 9.50 36.65 -2.70
C PRO A 13 10.00 35.31 -2.13
N PRO A 14 11.23 34.86 -2.45
CA PRO A 14 11.74 33.54 -2.04
C PRO A 14 11.65 33.27 -0.54
N ARG A 15 11.83 34.30 0.30
CA ARG A 15 11.70 34.19 1.76
C ARG A 15 10.31 33.75 2.23
N TRP A 16 9.25 34.12 1.49
CA TRP A 16 7.88 33.77 1.84
C TRP A 16 7.55 32.38 1.36
N PHE A 17 7.97 32.02 0.16
CA PHE A 17 7.86 30.65 -0.31
C PHE A 17 8.62 29.67 0.61
N TYR A 18 9.85 30.00 1.01
CA TYR A 18 10.60 29.20 1.98
C TYR A 18 9.83 28.98 3.28
N ARG A 19 9.22 30.06 3.82
CA ARG A 19 8.42 29.97 5.05
C ARG A 19 7.19 29.09 4.88
N PHE A 20 6.50 29.25 3.75
CA PHE A 20 5.37 28.42 3.36
C PHE A 20 5.77 26.94 3.28
N ASP A 21 6.76 26.64 2.45
CA ASP A 21 7.17 25.29 2.06
C ASP A 21 7.77 24.50 3.22
N THR A 22 8.55 25.17 4.08
CA THR A 22 9.29 24.53 5.18
C THR A 22 8.52 24.49 6.49
N TYR A 23 7.68 25.50 6.80
CA TYR A 23 7.08 25.62 8.15
C TYR A 23 5.56 25.63 8.18
N TYR A 24 4.89 25.99 7.09
CA TYR A 24 3.43 26.04 7.05
C TYR A 24 2.83 24.78 6.40
N ARG A 25 3.22 24.47 5.16
CA ARG A 25 2.71 23.32 4.40
C ARG A 25 2.93 21.97 5.14
N PRO A 26 4.10 21.69 5.74
CA PRO A 26 4.36 20.39 6.37
C PRO A 26 3.54 20.12 7.64
N LEU A 27 2.83 21.12 8.18
CA LEU A 27 1.97 20.94 9.35
C LEU A 27 0.72 20.10 9.05
N GLY A 28 0.40 19.85 7.79
CA GLY A 28 -0.76 19.04 7.41
C GLY A 28 -2.10 19.70 7.81
N PRO A 29 -3.18 18.92 7.95
CA PRO A 29 -4.54 19.44 8.14
C PRO A 29 -4.76 20.29 9.39
N GLU A 30 -3.96 20.09 10.45
CA GLU A 30 -4.04 20.87 11.70
C GLU A 30 -3.17 22.14 11.65
N ARG A 31 -2.79 22.58 10.45
CA ARG A 31 -1.96 23.77 10.26
C ARG A 31 -2.56 25.00 10.93
N GLY A 32 -1.70 25.71 11.65
CA GLY A 32 -2.00 27.02 12.21
C GLY A 32 -0.88 27.99 11.86
N LEU A 33 -1.24 29.20 11.41
CA LEU A 33 -0.25 30.21 11.05
C LEU A 33 0.62 30.62 12.25
N LEU A 34 0.03 30.66 13.45
CA LEU A 34 0.78 30.87 14.70
C LEU A 34 1.75 29.72 14.98
N THR A 35 1.34 28.48 14.73
CA THR A 35 2.19 27.29 14.90
C THR A 35 3.38 27.34 13.95
N ALA A 36 3.13 27.59 12.66
CA ALA A 36 4.18 27.75 11.65
C ALA A 36 5.16 28.87 12.02
N TYR A 37 4.64 30.02 12.46
CA TYR A 37 5.47 31.14 12.92
C TYR A 37 6.33 30.77 14.13
N ARG A 38 5.78 30.06 15.13
CA ARG A 38 6.53 29.65 16.33
C ARG A 38 7.67 28.69 15.98
N ILE A 39 7.43 27.72 15.08
CA ILE A 39 8.46 26.79 14.61
C ILE A 39 9.55 27.54 13.85
N TRP A 40 9.18 28.40 12.90
CA TRP A 40 10.11 29.25 12.16
C TRP A 40 10.94 30.14 13.10
N TYR A 41 10.28 30.80 14.06
CA TYR A 41 10.94 31.70 14.99
C TYR A 41 11.95 30.96 15.86
N GLN A 42 11.60 29.76 16.33
CA GLN A 42 12.52 28.91 17.08
C GLN A 42 13.71 28.47 16.24
N ALA A 43 13.49 28.06 14.99
CA ALA A 43 14.55 27.64 14.08
C ALA A 43 15.51 28.80 13.75
N GLU A 44 15.00 29.99 13.42
CA GLU A 44 15.80 31.12 12.96
C GLU A 44 16.40 31.98 14.08
N LYS A 45 15.74 32.05 15.24
CA LYS A 45 16.15 32.92 16.36
C LYS A 45 16.69 32.13 17.55
N GLY A 46 16.69 30.80 17.49
CA GLY A 46 17.22 29.93 18.53
C GLY A 46 16.45 30.00 19.86
N ARG A 47 15.25 30.58 19.88
CA ARG A 47 14.44 30.75 21.09
C ARG A 47 12.94 30.67 20.79
N LYS A 48 12.15 30.28 21.78
CA LYS A 48 10.69 30.19 21.63
C LYS A 48 10.07 31.58 21.48
N SER A 49 9.06 31.68 20.62
CA SER A 49 8.28 32.92 20.49
C SER A 49 7.24 33.02 21.60
N THR A 50 7.10 34.20 22.20
CA THR A 50 6.02 34.53 23.15
C THR A 50 4.76 35.06 22.47
N ALA A 51 4.73 35.09 21.13
CA ALA A 51 3.59 35.61 20.39
C ALA A 51 2.32 34.79 20.67
N VAL A 52 1.23 35.51 20.95
CA VAL A 52 -0.11 34.95 21.14
C VAL A 52 -0.90 34.82 19.84
N SER A 53 -0.43 35.47 18.78
CA SER A 53 -1.01 35.44 17.43
C SER A 53 0.08 35.56 16.36
N ALA A 54 -0.21 35.14 15.14
CA ALA A 54 0.72 35.28 14.03
C ALA A 54 0.95 36.78 13.72
N PRO A 55 2.20 37.23 13.52
CA PRO A 55 2.48 38.61 13.15
C PRO A 55 1.72 39.04 11.91
N THR A 56 1.36 40.32 11.81
CA THR A 56 0.62 40.87 10.65
C THR A 56 1.32 40.55 9.33
N SER A 57 2.65 40.66 9.27
CA SER A 57 3.41 40.32 8.06
C SER A 57 3.28 38.86 7.61
N TRP A 58 3.07 37.92 8.54
CA TRP A 58 2.81 36.52 8.22
C TRP A 58 1.38 36.32 7.73
N ARG A 59 0.40 37.03 8.31
CA ARG A 59 -1.00 37.01 7.86
C ARG A 59 -1.13 37.58 6.46
N ASP A 60 -0.57 38.78 6.24
CA ASP A 60 -0.59 39.43 4.92
C ASP A 60 0.09 38.56 3.85
N ALA A 61 1.19 37.89 4.20
CA ALA A 61 1.85 36.98 3.28
C ALA A 61 1.03 35.71 3.00
N ALA A 62 0.47 35.10 4.05
CA ALA A 62 -0.36 33.91 3.91
C ALA A 62 -1.61 34.18 3.06
N ASP A 63 -2.25 35.33 3.26
CA ASP A 63 -3.42 35.75 2.49
C ASP A 63 -3.03 36.09 1.04
N LYS A 64 -1.99 36.90 0.86
CA LYS A 64 -1.52 37.32 -0.47
C LYS A 64 -1.08 36.14 -1.35
N TRP A 65 -0.41 35.16 -0.75
CA TRP A 65 0.14 34.00 -1.45
C TRP A 65 -0.70 32.73 -1.27
N GLN A 66 -1.92 32.87 -0.75
CA GLN A 66 -2.92 31.80 -0.65
C GLN A 66 -2.36 30.52 -0.02
N TRP A 67 -1.68 30.66 1.11
CA TRP A 67 -0.99 29.54 1.75
C TRP A 67 -1.96 28.40 2.11
N SER A 68 -3.19 28.73 2.52
CA SER A 68 -4.18 27.72 2.89
C SER A 68 -4.58 26.86 1.70
N GLU A 69 -4.99 27.50 0.60
CA GLU A 69 -5.44 26.85 -0.63
C GLU A 69 -4.33 26.01 -1.27
N ARG A 70 -3.11 26.54 -1.27
CA ARG A 70 -1.92 25.84 -1.76
C ARG A 70 -1.61 24.61 -0.94
N ALA A 71 -1.62 24.74 0.39
CA ALA A 71 -1.35 23.61 1.26
C ALA A 71 -2.46 22.54 1.19
N GLU A 72 -3.72 22.94 1.01
CA GLU A 72 -4.83 22.01 0.80
C GLU A 72 -4.69 21.24 -0.52
N ALA A 73 -4.33 21.93 -1.61
CA ALA A 73 -4.08 21.27 -2.88
C ALA A 73 -2.93 20.24 -2.79
N TRP A 74 -1.88 20.56 -2.01
CA TRP A 74 -0.82 19.61 -1.71
C TRP A 74 -1.35 18.40 -0.92
N ASP A 75 -2.15 18.60 0.12
CA ASP A 75 -2.69 17.49 0.91
C ASP A 75 -3.56 16.54 0.09
N VAL A 76 -4.39 17.09 -0.81
CA VAL A 76 -5.22 16.32 -1.72
C VAL A 76 -4.34 15.45 -2.62
N GLN A 77 -3.31 16.03 -3.23
CA GLN A 77 -2.36 15.30 -4.06
C GLN A 77 -1.67 14.19 -3.27
N GLN A 78 -1.16 14.49 -2.07
CA GLN A 78 -0.49 13.51 -1.20
C GLN A 78 -1.44 12.40 -0.72
N ARG A 79 -2.74 12.68 -0.60
CA ARG A 79 -3.74 11.65 -0.30
C ARG A 79 -3.98 10.74 -1.51
N LEU A 80 -4.10 11.32 -2.70
CA LEU A 80 -4.27 10.57 -3.94
C LEU A 80 -3.06 9.68 -4.25
N GLU A 81 -1.84 10.19 -4.03
CA GLU A 81 -0.61 9.43 -4.20
C GLU A 81 -0.55 8.23 -3.25
N ARG A 82 -0.89 8.42 -1.97
CA ARG A 82 -0.97 7.30 -1.01
C ARG A 82 -1.98 6.24 -1.40
N ILE A 83 -3.19 6.65 -1.83
CA ILE A 83 -4.22 5.71 -2.31
C ILE A 83 -3.69 4.91 -3.50
N LYS A 84 -3.02 5.58 -4.45
CA LYS A 84 -2.43 4.94 -5.62
C LYS A 84 -1.33 3.93 -5.24
N GLU A 85 -0.44 4.29 -4.31
CA GLU A 85 0.61 3.40 -3.81
C GLU A 85 0.04 2.17 -3.08
N GLU A 86 -1.01 2.37 -2.28
CA GLU A 86 -1.74 1.27 -1.62
C GLU A 86 -2.38 0.33 -2.65
N ASP A 87 -3.04 0.87 -3.68
CA ASP A 87 -3.65 0.09 -4.75
C ASP A 87 -2.61 -0.67 -5.58
N GLU A 88 -1.48 -0.05 -5.90
CA GLU A 88 -0.36 -0.72 -6.57
C GLU A 88 0.23 -1.84 -5.71
N THR A 89 0.33 -1.65 -4.40
CA THR A 89 0.79 -2.66 -3.45
C THR A 89 -0.20 -3.82 -3.37
N ARG A 90 -1.50 -3.54 -3.29
CA ARG A 90 -2.56 -4.56 -3.33
C ARG A 90 -2.51 -5.35 -4.63
N ARG A 91 -2.34 -4.68 -5.76
CA ARG A 91 -2.21 -5.32 -7.08
C ARG A 91 -1.00 -6.25 -7.14
N LYS A 92 0.18 -5.79 -6.70
CA LYS A 92 1.40 -6.63 -6.65
C LYS A 92 1.24 -7.84 -5.73
N ASN A 93 0.60 -7.66 -4.56
CA ASN A 93 0.34 -8.77 -3.64
C ASN A 93 -0.61 -9.80 -4.26
N ARG A 94 -1.64 -9.35 -4.98
CA ARG A 94 -2.55 -10.22 -5.74
C ARG A 94 -1.80 -10.99 -6.84
N GLU A 95 -1.00 -10.29 -7.66
CA GLU A 95 -0.18 -10.91 -8.71
C GLU A 95 0.75 -12.00 -8.14
N ARG A 96 1.39 -11.75 -6.99
CA ARG A 96 2.24 -12.73 -6.29
C ARG A 96 1.46 -13.94 -5.79
N ARG A 97 0.27 -13.73 -5.24
CA ARG A 97 -0.60 -14.81 -4.75
C ARG A 97 -1.06 -15.71 -5.91
N ILE A 98 -1.50 -15.13 -7.03
CA ILE A 98 -1.87 -15.87 -8.24
C ILE A 98 -0.70 -16.71 -8.75
N ALA A 99 0.52 -16.14 -8.80
CA ALA A 99 1.70 -16.86 -9.24
C ALA A 99 2.00 -18.10 -8.35
N LEU A 100 1.86 -17.95 -7.02
CA LEU A 100 2.02 -19.06 -6.08
C LEU A 100 0.96 -20.14 -6.28
N LEU A 101 -0.32 -19.76 -6.42
CA LEU A 101 -1.40 -20.71 -6.67
C LEU A 101 -1.17 -21.49 -7.96
N ASN A 102 -0.75 -20.82 -9.03
CA ASN A 102 -0.39 -21.46 -10.30
C ASN A 102 0.78 -22.44 -10.14
N ALA A 103 1.83 -22.07 -9.38
CA ALA A 103 2.95 -22.97 -9.11
C ALA A 103 2.54 -24.21 -8.31
N VAL A 104 1.68 -24.04 -7.30
CA VAL A 104 1.11 -25.15 -6.52
C VAL A 104 0.26 -26.06 -7.41
N MET A 105 -0.59 -25.49 -8.28
CA MET A 105 -1.38 -26.28 -9.23
C MET A 105 -0.51 -27.06 -10.21
N ALA A 106 0.54 -26.44 -10.75
CA ALA A 106 1.47 -27.11 -11.65
C ALA A 106 2.15 -28.30 -10.96
N ARG A 107 2.67 -28.08 -9.74
CA ARG A 107 3.30 -29.15 -8.95
C ARG A 107 2.32 -30.25 -8.54
N ALA A 108 1.10 -29.89 -8.17
CA ALA A 108 0.05 -30.86 -7.91
C ALA A 108 -0.24 -31.68 -9.16
N SER A 109 -0.41 -31.04 -10.33
CA SER A 109 -0.64 -31.71 -11.61
C SER A 109 0.50 -32.67 -11.98
N ASP A 110 1.76 -32.26 -11.80
CA ASP A 110 2.93 -33.11 -12.01
C ASP A 110 2.97 -34.31 -11.05
N ALA A 111 2.64 -34.10 -9.78
CA ALA A 111 2.54 -35.19 -8.81
C ALA A 111 1.44 -36.18 -9.19
N LEU A 112 0.31 -35.70 -9.71
CA LEU A 112 -0.78 -36.53 -10.23
C LEU A 112 -0.37 -37.35 -11.45
N LEU A 113 0.37 -36.77 -12.38
CA LEU A 113 0.88 -37.47 -13.56
C LEU A 113 1.91 -38.56 -13.20
N LYS A 114 2.66 -38.36 -12.11
CA LYS A 114 3.67 -39.31 -11.61
C LYS A 114 3.11 -40.32 -10.61
N LEU A 115 1.89 -40.12 -10.13
CA LEU A 115 1.21 -41.04 -9.24
C LEU A 115 0.87 -42.33 -10.00
N LYS A 116 1.35 -43.45 -9.48
CA LYS A 116 0.87 -44.77 -9.89
C LYS A 116 -0.60 -44.89 -9.47
N ALA A 117 -1.48 -45.17 -10.42
CA ALA A 117 -2.94 -45.14 -10.24
C ALA A 117 -3.44 -46.10 -9.13
N ASP A 118 -2.61 -47.05 -8.75
CA ASP A 118 -2.77 -48.10 -7.74
C ASP A 118 -2.36 -47.67 -6.32
N GLU A 119 -1.63 -46.57 -6.15
CA GLU A 119 -1.17 -46.03 -4.84
C GLU A 119 -1.80 -44.67 -4.48
N ALA A 120 -2.47 -44.03 -5.43
CA ALA A 120 -3.10 -42.71 -5.26
C ALA A 120 -4.51 -42.81 -4.65
N LYS A 121 -4.76 -42.17 -3.51
CA LYS A 121 -6.13 -41.92 -3.06
C LYS A 121 -6.69 -40.71 -3.81
N TRP A 122 -7.66 -40.96 -4.70
CA TRP A 122 -8.38 -39.95 -5.46
C TRP A 122 -8.95 -38.78 -4.61
N SER A 123 -9.14 -38.99 -3.29
CA SER A 123 -9.51 -37.94 -2.33
C SER A 123 -8.49 -36.81 -2.22
N ASP A 124 -7.20 -37.12 -2.27
CA ASP A 124 -6.12 -36.17 -1.99
C ASP A 124 -5.90 -35.25 -3.21
N VAL A 125 -6.04 -35.86 -4.39
CA VAL A 125 -6.09 -35.21 -5.71
C VAL A 125 -7.24 -34.21 -5.81
N LEU A 126 -8.46 -34.65 -5.45
CA LEU A 126 -9.66 -33.82 -5.46
C LEU A 126 -9.58 -32.66 -4.47
N THR A 127 -8.90 -32.86 -3.34
CA THR A 127 -8.71 -31.82 -2.32
C THR A 127 -7.76 -30.73 -2.81
N ALA A 128 -6.61 -31.10 -3.41
CA ALA A 128 -5.66 -30.14 -3.98
C ALA A 128 -6.28 -29.31 -5.11
N ILE A 129 -7.03 -29.95 -6.02
CA ILE A 129 -7.71 -29.27 -7.14
C ILE A 129 -8.84 -28.36 -6.62
N ARG A 130 -9.65 -28.82 -5.65
CA ARG A 130 -10.72 -28.00 -5.07
C ARG A 130 -10.17 -26.75 -4.38
N LEU A 131 -9.11 -26.88 -3.60
CA LEU A 131 -8.47 -25.73 -2.92
C LEU A 131 -7.94 -24.71 -3.93
N ALA A 132 -7.25 -25.17 -4.98
CA ALA A 132 -6.71 -24.26 -5.99
C ALA A 132 -7.81 -23.53 -6.78
N VAL A 133 -8.88 -24.23 -7.16
CA VAL A 133 -10.03 -23.63 -7.87
C VAL A 133 -10.81 -22.67 -6.98
N GLN A 134 -10.93 -22.96 -5.67
CA GLN A 134 -11.67 -22.12 -4.72
C GLN A 134 -10.95 -20.79 -4.46
N GLU A 135 -9.62 -20.82 -4.29
CA GLU A 135 -8.81 -19.60 -4.13
C GLU A 135 -8.78 -18.75 -5.42
N LEU A 136 -8.66 -19.39 -6.59
CA LEU A 136 -8.75 -18.68 -7.87
C LEU A 136 -10.12 -18.01 -8.07
N ARG A 137 -11.23 -18.67 -7.71
CA ARG A 137 -12.58 -18.07 -7.83
C ARG A 137 -12.78 -16.89 -6.89
N HIS A 138 -12.27 -16.96 -5.67
CA HIS A 138 -12.33 -15.84 -4.73
C HIS A 138 -11.52 -14.64 -5.21
N GLU A 139 -10.40 -14.89 -5.90
CA GLU A 139 -9.49 -13.85 -6.38
C GLU A 139 -9.96 -13.17 -7.68
N TYR A 140 -10.85 -13.78 -8.47
CA TYR A 140 -11.38 -13.20 -9.73
C TYR A 140 -12.71 -12.43 -9.59
N GLY A 141 -13.32 -12.38 -8.41
CA GLY A 141 -14.46 -11.50 -8.14
C GLY A 141 -15.79 -11.95 -8.75
N ASP A 142 -15.96 -13.25 -9.02
CA ASP A 142 -17.32 -13.79 -9.16
C ASP A 142 -17.96 -13.78 -7.77
N ASP A 143 -19.01 -12.98 -7.64
CA ASP A 143 -19.87 -12.89 -6.47
C ASP A 143 -20.50 -14.26 -6.22
N VAL A 144 -19.79 -15.13 -5.49
CA VAL A 144 -20.39 -16.36 -5.00
C VAL A 144 -21.23 -15.94 -3.80
N THR A 145 -22.47 -15.53 -4.09
CA THR A 145 -23.59 -15.70 -3.17
C THR A 145 -23.39 -17.05 -2.50
N THR A 146 -23.02 -16.99 -1.23
CA THR A 146 -22.84 -18.07 -0.27
C THR A 146 -23.48 -19.38 -0.76
N VAL A 147 -22.70 -20.21 -1.45
CA VAL A 147 -22.94 -21.63 -1.37
C VAL A 147 -22.44 -21.98 0.02
N LYS A 148 -23.38 -22.11 0.97
CA LYS A 148 -23.11 -22.78 2.24
C LYS A 148 -22.61 -24.16 1.88
N VAL A 149 -21.30 -24.32 1.81
CA VAL A 149 -20.68 -25.62 1.82
C VAL A 149 -20.83 -26.07 3.26
N GLU A 150 -21.81 -26.94 3.51
CA GLU A 150 -21.76 -27.85 4.65
C GLU A 150 -20.58 -28.81 4.44
N ALA A 151 -19.38 -28.26 4.54
CA ALA A 151 -18.14 -28.97 4.82
C ALA A 151 -17.58 -28.26 6.05
N ALA A 152 -18.28 -28.49 7.16
CA ALA A 152 -17.68 -28.31 8.45
C ALA A 152 -16.39 -29.16 8.48
N GLU A 153 -15.35 -28.56 9.04
CA GLU A 153 -14.16 -29.23 9.57
C GLU A 153 -13.11 -29.64 8.52
N LEU A 154 -12.34 -28.65 8.09
CA LEU A 154 -10.86 -28.60 8.16
C LEU A 154 -10.34 -27.75 7.00
N ILE A 155 -10.33 -26.43 7.17
CA ILE A 155 -9.34 -25.61 6.45
C ILE A 155 -7.99 -26.06 6.99
N PRO A 156 -7.08 -26.63 6.18
CA PRO A 156 -5.80 -27.09 6.68
C PRO A 156 -5.01 -25.92 7.28
N GLU A 157 -4.30 -26.15 8.38
CA GLU A 157 -3.53 -25.10 9.07
C GLU A 157 -2.54 -24.39 8.15
N TRP A 158 -1.99 -25.11 7.16
CA TRP A 158 -1.07 -24.54 6.17
C TRP A 158 -1.74 -23.53 5.22
N ALA A 159 -3.02 -23.71 4.89
CA ALA A 159 -3.77 -22.78 4.04
C ALA A 159 -4.05 -21.47 4.80
N THR A 160 -4.41 -21.59 6.09
CA THR A 160 -4.49 -20.45 6.99
C THR A 160 -3.12 -19.78 7.17
N ALA A 161 -2.04 -20.56 7.21
CA ALA A 161 -0.68 -20.04 7.30
C ALA A 161 -0.29 -19.20 6.08
N ILE A 162 -0.57 -19.62 4.84
CA ILE A 162 -0.25 -18.85 3.62
C ILE A 162 -0.98 -17.51 3.60
N THR A 163 -2.24 -17.46 4.03
CA THR A 163 -3.00 -16.19 4.08
C THR A 163 -2.45 -15.19 5.10
N ARG A 164 -1.67 -15.67 6.08
CA ARG A 164 -1.08 -14.89 7.17
C ARG A 164 0.43 -14.68 7.01
N MET A 165 1.05 -15.25 5.98
CA MET A 165 2.50 -15.15 5.76
C MET A 165 2.92 -13.74 5.37
N GLU A 166 4.04 -13.29 5.92
CA GLU A 166 4.66 -12.03 5.53
C GLU A 166 5.28 -12.14 4.12
N SER A 167 5.33 -11.02 3.39
CA SER A 167 5.78 -10.97 1.99
C SER A 167 7.15 -11.62 1.75
N GLY A 168 8.11 -11.46 2.68
CA GLY A 168 9.44 -12.07 2.55
C GLY A 168 9.46 -13.59 2.77
N GLN A 169 8.49 -14.14 3.50
CA GLN A 169 8.32 -15.59 3.64
C GLN A 169 7.70 -16.19 2.37
N LEU A 170 6.73 -15.49 1.80
CA LEU A 170 6.11 -15.84 0.52
C LEU A 170 7.13 -15.87 -0.63
N GLU A 171 8.02 -14.88 -0.72
CA GLU A 171 9.08 -14.84 -1.74
C GLU A 171 10.00 -16.07 -1.67
N LYS A 172 10.43 -16.47 -0.46
CA LYS A 172 11.26 -17.67 -0.25
C LYS A 172 10.55 -18.97 -0.64
N VAL A 173 9.25 -19.07 -0.38
CA VAL A 173 8.46 -20.23 -0.79
C VAL A 173 8.35 -20.29 -2.32
N ILE A 174 8.11 -19.16 -2.97
CA ILE A 174 8.06 -19.06 -4.45
C ILE A 174 9.40 -19.48 -5.07
N GLU A 175 10.52 -18.99 -4.53
CA GLU A 175 11.87 -19.35 -4.98
C GLU A 175 12.13 -20.86 -4.84
N ASN A 176 11.86 -21.42 -3.67
CA ASN A 176 12.03 -22.85 -3.41
C ASN A 176 11.16 -23.74 -4.31
N LEU A 177 9.90 -23.34 -4.55
CA LEU A 177 9.00 -24.06 -5.44
C LEU A 177 9.46 -23.99 -6.90
N SER A 178 10.06 -22.86 -7.30
CA SER A 178 10.63 -22.68 -8.65
C SER A 178 11.87 -23.54 -8.85
N LEU A 179 12.77 -23.62 -7.86
CA LEU A 179 13.99 -24.44 -7.90
C LEU A 179 13.67 -25.94 -8.02
N VAL A 180 12.66 -26.42 -7.29
CA VAL A 180 12.23 -27.83 -7.38
C VAL A 180 11.62 -28.16 -8.76
N ASN A 181 11.11 -27.17 -9.49
CA ASN A 181 10.58 -27.35 -10.84
C ASN A 181 11.68 -27.42 -11.91
N SER A 182 12.87 -26.87 -11.64
CA SER A 182 14.02 -26.84 -12.55
C SER A 182 14.79 -28.16 -12.62
N GLY A 183 14.49 -29.14 -11.75
CA GLY A 183 15.17 -30.43 -11.74
C GLY A 183 16.62 -30.42 -11.26
N GLU A 184 17.07 -29.36 -10.58
CA GLU A 184 18.37 -29.34 -9.90
C GLU A 184 18.20 -29.80 -8.44
N THR A 185 18.30 -31.10 -8.22
CA THR A 185 18.64 -31.72 -6.92
C THR A 185 19.81 -32.66 -7.13
#